data_AF-A0A1C5X0N9-F1
#
_entry.id   AF-A0A1C5X0N9-F1
#
_cell.length_a   1.000
_cell.length_b   1.000
_cell.length_c   1.000
_cell.angle_alpha   90.00
_cell.angle_beta   90.00
_cell.angle_gamma   90.00
#
_symmetry.space_group_name_H-M   'P 1'
#
loop_
_entity.id
_entity.type
_entity.pdbx_description
1 polymer ?
#
loop_
_entity_poly.entity_id
_entity_poly.type
_entity_poly.pdbx_seq_one_letter_code
_entity_poly.pdbx_strand_id
1 'polypeptide(L)'
;MTIFDYLKKNCGVAIYTDEYGNTYMETKEWEYEKIISGALEISNKGDDAFVWLIPEEVYEKHSEIEIVIAGDESVNLVRNVRRPYYRMRGVPVTREQAFDIIRRTDRFFDYVSAVCNHKDYIGCMNFDNWLIQKNHYPTGYGWIHADGTIGTNATTQKYPTVREFIEEWYKLLYAFPYLDLIIAVTWWNEGPWGDETVSEEEFCKEVAVGIYVHDRKLEILNPSDTIAKYTEYNKCYGTPPEKFEREYYERHKIEQVNPAYLRKCIEAYGLDADKMLKRR
;
A
#
# COMPACT_ATOMS: atom_id res chain seq x y z
N MET A 1 17.80 -6.04 -3.50
CA MET A 1 17.44 -6.93 -4.64
C MET A 1 16.33 -6.26 -5.45
N THR A 2 16.21 -6.52 -6.74
CA THR A 2 15.10 -5.96 -7.55
C THR A 2 13.78 -6.69 -7.29
N ILE A 3 12.66 -6.18 -7.82
CA ILE A 3 11.40 -6.95 -7.83
C ILE A 3 11.54 -8.29 -8.53
N PHE A 4 12.33 -8.35 -9.61
CA PHE A 4 12.49 -9.56 -10.40
C PHE A 4 13.29 -10.61 -9.62
N ASP A 5 14.33 -10.19 -8.92
CA ASP A 5 15.07 -11.06 -7.99
C ASP A 5 14.16 -11.59 -6.89
N TYR A 6 13.33 -10.71 -6.31
CA TYR A 6 12.36 -11.07 -5.28
C TYR A 6 11.36 -12.11 -5.79
N LEU A 7 10.73 -11.86 -6.94
CA LEU A 7 9.74 -12.76 -7.54
C LEU A 7 10.36 -14.13 -7.87
N LYS A 8 11.57 -14.13 -8.44
CA LYS A 8 12.28 -15.37 -8.76
C LYS A 8 12.63 -16.20 -7.53
N LYS A 9 13.15 -15.54 -6.49
CA LYS A 9 13.64 -16.20 -5.28
C LYS A 9 12.51 -16.64 -4.35
N ASN A 10 11.52 -15.77 -4.14
CA ASN A 10 10.54 -15.89 -3.05
C ASN A 10 9.14 -16.28 -3.52
N CYS A 11 8.85 -16.12 -4.81
CA CYS A 11 7.51 -16.35 -5.38
C CYS A 11 7.48 -17.50 -6.40
N GLY A 12 8.63 -18.12 -6.70
CA GLY A 12 8.70 -19.23 -7.67
C GLY A 12 8.38 -18.82 -9.11
N VAL A 13 8.49 -17.52 -9.42
CA VAL A 13 8.24 -16.98 -10.75
C VAL A 13 9.45 -17.25 -11.64
N ALA A 14 9.24 -17.79 -12.83
CA ALA A 14 10.30 -17.99 -13.80
C ALA A 14 10.52 -16.68 -14.58
N ILE A 15 11.75 -16.17 -14.54
CA ILE A 15 12.15 -14.98 -15.30
C ILE A 15 13.38 -15.33 -16.14
N TYR A 16 13.27 -15.14 -17.44
CA TYR A 16 14.29 -15.49 -18.42
C TYR A 16 14.35 -14.50 -19.58
N THR A 17 15.49 -14.44 -20.25
CA THR A 17 15.73 -13.61 -21.43
C THR A 17 16.01 -14.50 -22.62
N ASP A 18 15.42 -14.20 -23.78
CA ASP A 18 15.67 -14.95 -25.02
C ASP A 18 16.97 -14.52 -25.74
N GLU A 19 17.25 -15.15 -26.88
CA GLU A 19 18.41 -14.83 -27.73
C GLU A 19 18.36 -13.42 -28.37
N TYR A 20 17.20 -12.78 -28.36
CA TYR A 20 16.96 -11.44 -28.90
C TYR A 20 17.01 -10.35 -27.82
N GLY A 21 17.19 -10.72 -26.55
CA GLY A 21 17.23 -9.80 -25.41
C GLY A 21 15.86 -9.48 -24.81
N ASN A 22 14.78 -10.14 -25.25
CA ASN A 22 13.45 -9.94 -24.68
C ASN A 22 13.35 -10.66 -23.33
N THR A 23 12.81 -9.98 -22.32
CA THR A 23 12.60 -10.58 -20.99
C THR A 23 11.18 -11.07 -20.83
N TYR A 24 11.03 -12.27 -20.29
CA TYR A 24 9.75 -12.93 -20.05
C TYR A 24 9.58 -13.27 -18.58
N MET A 25 8.34 -13.18 -18.12
CA MET A 25 7.89 -13.67 -16.82
C MET A 25 6.83 -14.75 -17.02
N GLU A 26 7.09 -15.92 -16.47
CA GLU A 26 6.18 -17.07 -16.50
C GLU A 26 5.78 -17.46 -15.08
N THR A 27 4.47 -17.59 -14.87
CA THR A 27 3.88 -17.89 -13.57
C THR A 27 2.54 -18.60 -13.69
N LYS A 28 2.16 -19.34 -12.66
CA LYS A 28 0.82 -19.97 -12.55
C LYS A 28 -0.21 -19.06 -11.88
N GLU A 29 0.25 -17.97 -11.25
CA GLU A 29 -0.62 -17.02 -10.55
C GLU A 29 -0.82 -15.77 -11.43
N TRP A 30 -2.06 -15.52 -11.85
CA TRP A 30 -2.41 -14.37 -12.68
C TRP A 30 -2.19 -13.01 -11.97
N GLU A 31 -2.16 -13.00 -10.62
CA GLU A 31 -2.12 -11.78 -9.82
C GLU A 31 -0.80 -10.99 -9.98
N TYR A 32 0.28 -11.62 -10.47
CA TYR A 32 1.56 -10.94 -10.72
C TYR A 32 1.50 -9.92 -11.87
N GLU A 33 0.51 -10.00 -12.76
CA GLU A 33 0.22 -8.94 -13.74
C GLU A 33 0.10 -7.58 -13.04
N LYS A 34 -0.58 -7.56 -11.89
CA LYS A 34 -0.83 -6.32 -11.14
C LYS A 34 0.42 -5.78 -10.44
N ILE A 35 1.51 -6.54 -10.41
CA ILE A 35 2.78 -6.14 -9.79
C ILE A 35 3.68 -5.50 -10.85
N ILE A 36 3.78 -6.09 -12.05
CA ILE A 36 4.63 -5.59 -13.14
C ILE A 36 3.79 -4.78 -14.14
N SER A 37 3.40 -3.58 -13.73
CA SER A 37 2.60 -2.68 -14.57
C SER A 37 3.34 -2.28 -15.85
N GLY A 38 2.77 -2.62 -16.99
CA GLY A 38 3.34 -2.39 -18.32
C GLY A 38 3.83 -3.66 -19.03
N ALA A 39 3.83 -4.80 -18.35
CA ALA A 39 4.04 -6.09 -18.99
C ALA A 39 2.87 -6.43 -19.94
N LEU A 40 3.18 -7.21 -20.99
CA LEU A 40 2.23 -7.58 -22.04
C LEU A 40 1.94 -9.08 -21.98
N GLU A 41 0.68 -9.45 -21.78
CA GLU A 41 0.26 -10.86 -21.82
C GLU A 41 0.44 -11.42 -23.23
N ILE A 42 1.15 -12.55 -23.34
CA ILE A 42 1.36 -13.25 -24.62
C ILE A 42 0.96 -14.73 -24.57
N SER A 43 0.56 -15.24 -23.39
CA SER A 43 0.05 -16.61 -23.24
C SER A 43 -1.28 -16.82 -23.95
N ASN A 44 -1.49 -18.04 -24.45
CA ASN A 44 -2.78 -18.47 -24.98
C ASN A 44 -3.60 -19.08 -23.82
N LYS A 45 -4.91 -18.83 -23.77
CA LYS A 45 -5.79 -19.23 -22.64
C LYS A 45 -5.95 -20.74 -22.40
N GLY A 46 -5.22 -21.58 -23.15
CA GLY A 46 -5.22 -23.03 -23.03
C GLY A 46 -4.04 -23.62 -22.26
N ASP A 47 -3.05 -22.82 -21.88
CA ASP A 47 -1.86 -23.28 -21.16
C ASP A 47 -2.00 -23.12 -19.64
N ASP A 48 -1.30 -24.00 -18.89
CA ASP A 48 -1.30 -24.01 -17.41
C ASP A 48 -0.46 -22.87 -16.79
N ALA A 49 0.16 -22.02 -17.61
CA ALA A 49 1.01 -20.91 -17.17
C ALA A 49 0.72 -19.62 -17.96
N PHE A 50 0.71 -18.50 -17.25
CA PHE A 50 0.65 -17.17 -17.82
C PHE A 50 2.05 -16.71 -18.20
N VAL A 51 2.20 -16.19 -19.42
CA VAL A 51 3.47 -15.69 -19.94
C VAL A 51 3.31 -14.23 -20.31
N TRP A 52 4.19 -13.41 -19.74
CA TRP A 52 4.23 -11.97 -19.92
C TRP A 52 5.55 -11.57 -20.55
N LEU A 53 5.49 -10.80 -21.64
CA LEU A 53 6.63 -10.06 -22.16
C LEU A 53 6.83 -8.81 -21.32
N ILE A 54 8.06 -8.59 -20.85
CA ILE A 54 8.46 -7.39 -20.11
C ILE A 54 9.34 -6.56 -21.06
N PRO A 55 8.80 -5.45 -21.62
CA PRO A 55 9.60 -4.52 -22.41
C PRO A 55 10.82 -4.02 -21.62
N GLU A 56 11.92 -3.74 -22.31
CA GLU A 56 13.17 -3.26 -21.68
C GLU A 56 12.93 -2.03 -20.79
N GLU A 57 12.20 -1.03 -21.28
CA GLU A 57 11.83 0.16 -20.50
C GLU A 57 11.03 -0.15 -19.23
N VAL A 58 10.19 -1.19 -19.27
CA VAL A 58 9.40 -1.65 -18.12
C VAL A 58 10.31 -2.37 -17.13
N TYR A 59 11.22 -3.21 -17.64
CA TYR A 59 12.20 -3.92 -16.83
C TYR A 59 13.14 -2.94 -16.11
N GLU A 60 13.71 -1.97 -16.82
CA GLU A 60 14.61 -0.97 -16.26
C GLU A 60 13.91 -0.18 -15.16
N LYS A 61 12.72 0.36 -15.45
CA LYS A 61 11.95 1.17 -14.50
C LYS A 61 11.57 0.40 -13.23
N HIS A 62 11.18 -0.87 -13.35
CA HIS A 62 10.90 -1.71 -12.19
C HIS A 62 12.17 -2.10 -11.42
N SER A 63 13.32 -2.12 -12.08
CA SER A 63 14.63 -2.39 -11.45
C SER A 63 15.19 -1.18 -10.70
N GLU A 64 14.63 0.02 -10.90
CA GLU A 64 14.99 1.22 -10.12
C GLU A 64 14.55 1.14 -8.65
N ILE A 65 13.68 0.18 -8.31
CA ILE A 65 13.19 -0.01 -6.93
C ILE A 65 13.99 -1.12 -6.26
N GLU A 66 14.62 -0.78 -5.15
CA GLU A 66 15.36 -1.73 -4.33
C GLU A 66 14.46 -2.31 -3.22
N ILE A 67 14.45 -3.64 -3.11
CA ILE A 67 13.83 -4.37 -2.01
C ILE A 67 14.94 -4.92 -1.10
N VAL A 68 14.83 -4.64 0.20
CA VAL A 68 15.73 -5.15 1.24
C VAL A 68 14.89 -5.87 2.30
N ILE A 69 15.34 -7.05 2.70
CA ILE A 69 14.69 -7.82 3.77
C ILE A 69 15.73 -8.08 4.84
N ALA A 70 15.56 -7.44 6.00
CA ALA A 70 16.43 -7.63 7.14
C ALA A 70 16.05 -8.93 7.88
N GLY A 71 16.99 -9.86 7.99
CA GLY A 71 16.82 -11.12 8.70
C GLY A 71 16.58 -12.34 7.79
N ASP A 72 16.24 -13.46 8.41
CA ASP A 72 15.95 -14.71 7.71
C ASP A 72 14.51 -14.66 7.15
N GLU A 73 14.38 -14.70 5.83
CA GLU A 73 13.10 -14.69 5.09
C GLU A 73 12.14 -15.82 5.50
N SER A 74 12.64 -16.87 6.19
CA SER A 74 11.81 -17.95 6.74
C SER A 74 11.07 -17.57 8.03
N VAL A 75 11.45 -16.46 8.69
CA VAL A 75 10.79 -15.97 9.90
C VAL A 75 9.54 -15.21 9.49
N ASN A 76 8.40 -15.86 9.67
CA ASN A 76 7.11 -15.31 9.29
C ASN A 76 6.63 -14.32 10.37
N LEU A 77 7.18 -13.10 10.33
CA LEU A 77 7.12 -12.06 11.37
C LEU A 77 5.72 -11.53 11.73
N VAL A 78 4.64 -11.99 11.08
CA VAL A 78 3.25 -11.66 11.46
C VAL A 78 2.28 -12.84 11.26
N ARG A 79 2.80 -14.07 11.06
CA ARG A 79 1.97 -15.22 10.70
C ARG A 79 0.91 -15.51 11.76
N ASN A 80 -0.33 -15.72 11.32
CA ASN A 80 -1.47 -16.09 12.16
C ASN A 80 -1.92 -15.00 13.16
N VAL A 81 -1.40 -13.78 13.06
CA VAL A 81 -1.94 -12.64 13.81
C VAL A 81 -3.15 -12.11 13.05
N ARG A 82 -4.31 -12.09 13.69
CA ARG A 82 -5.51 -11.54 13.07
C ARG A 82 -5.47 -10.02 13.20
N ARG A 83 -5.46 -9.30 12.07
CA ARG A 83 -5.48 -7.83 11.99
C ARG A 83 -4.50 -7.17 12.97
N PRO A 84 -3.19 -7.44 12.85
CA PRO A 84 -2.19 -6.75 13.63
C PRO A 84 -2.36 -5.23 13.55
N TYR A 85 -2.22 -4.60 14.70
CA TYR A 85 -2.20 -3.15 14.77
C TYR A 85 -0.88 -2.61 14.28
N TYR A 86 -0.95 -1.48 13.60
CA TYR A 86 0.19 -0.77 13.07
C TYR A 86 0.08 0.72 13.33
N ARG A 87 1.23 1.37 13.34
CA ARG A 87 1.35 2.82 13.29
C ARG A 87 2.18 3.21 12.08
N MET A 88 1.63 4.08 11.26
CA MET A 88 2.29 4.63 10.08
C MET A 88 2.64 6.09 10.31
N ARG A 89 3.86 6.49 9.97
CA ARG A 89 4.35 7.87 10.04
C ARG A 89 5.13 8.18 8.78
N GLY A 90 4.88 9.32 8.14
CA GLY A 90 5.58 9.68 6.92
C GLY A 90 5.80 11.17 6.74
N VAL A 91 6.74 11.48 5.85
CA VAL A 91 6.99 12.83 5.38
C VAL A 91 5.75 13.32 4.62
N PRO A 92 5.17 14.48 4.98
CA PRO A 92 4.01 15.01 4.28
C PRO A 92 4.29 15.25 2.79
N VAL A 93 3.28 15.00 1.96
CA VAL A 93 3.30 15.26 0.52
C VAL A 93 2.50 16.52 0.21
N THR A 94 2.56 16.99 -1.04
CA THR A 94 1.71 18.10 -1.48
C THR A 94 0.24 17.65 -1.58
N ARG A 95 -0.70 18.61 -1.57
CA ARG A 95 -2.13 18.32 -1.78
C ARG A 95 -2.43 17.68 -3.13
N GLU A 96 -1.63 18.00 -4.14
CA GLU A 96 -1.75 17.41 -5.49
C GLU A 96 -1.33 15.94 -5.47
N GLN A 97 -0.21 15.63 -4.82
CA GLN A 97 0.23 14.26 -4.59
C GLN A 97 -0.77 13.48 -3.73
N ALA A 98 -1.29 14.08 -2.65
CA ALA A 98 -2.32 13.45 -1.83
C ALA A 98 -3.58 13.12 -2.63
N PHE A 99 -4.03 14.05 -3.48
CA PHE A 99 -5.15 13.80 -4.40
C PHE A 99 -4.87 12.63 -5.34
N ASP A 100 -3.65 12.56 -5.91
CA ASP A 100 -3.26 11.47 -6.80
C ASP A 100 -3.21 10.11 -6.08
N ILE A 101 -2.71 10.08 -4.84
CA ILE A 101 -2.70 8.86 -4.02
C ILE A 101 -4.13 8.44 -3.69
N ILE A 102 -4.95 9.34 -3.15
CA ILE A 102 -6.32 9.04 -2.70
C ILE A 102 -7.16 8.49 -3.85
N ARG A 103 -7.15 9.14 -5.02
CA ARG A 103 -7.98 8.69 -6.15
C ARG A 103 -7.61 7.28 -6.63
N ARG A 104 -6.35 6.83 -6.43
CA ARG A 104 -5.80 5.56 -6.92
C ARG A 104 -5.79 4.43 -5.88
N THR A 105 -6.04 4.75 -4.60
CA THR A 105 -5.91 3.82 -3.47
C THR A 105 -7.14 3.73 -2.57
N ASP A 106 -8.06 4.70 -2.63
CA ASP A 106 -9.26 4.66 -1.79
C ASP A 106 -10.18 3.51 -2.16
N ARG A 107 -10.47 2.67 -1.18
CA ARG A 107 -11.19 1.41 -1.31
C ARG A 107 -12.66 1.59 -1.66
N PHE A 108 -13.21 2.80 -1.51
CA PHE A 108 -14.52 3.12 -2.09
C PHE A 108 -14.58 2.78 -3.59
N PHE A 109 -13.47 2.96 -4.33
CA PHE A 109 -13.44 2.75 -5.77
C PHE A 109 -13.49 1.28 -6.18
N ASP A 110 -13.25 0.33 -5.28
CA ASP A 110 -13.52 -1.11 -5.53
C ASP A 110 -14.98 -1.33 -5.94
N TYR A 111 -15.90 -0.53 -5.40
CA TYR A 111 -17.34 -0.61 -5.68
C TYR A 111 -17.77 0.23 -6.90
N VAL A 112 -16.83 0.86 -7.60
CA VAL A 112 -17.09 1.63 -8.81
C VAL A 112 -16.43 0.90 -9.97
N SER A 113 -17.18 -0.01 -10.61
CA SER A 113 -16.66 -0.93 -11.64
C SER A 113 -15.84 -0.27 -12.74
N ALA A 114 -16.19 0.95 -13.17
CA ALA A 114 -15.42 1.68 -14.18
C ALA A 114 -14.05 2.16 -13.68
N VAL A 115 -13.92 2.40 -12.38
CA VAL A 115 -12.67 2.84 -11.75
C VAL A 115 -11.82 1.63 -11.34
N CYS A 116 -12.39 0.62 -10.69
CA CYS A 116 -11.58 -0.53 -10.22
C CYS A 116 -10.99 -1.38 -11.36
N ASN A 117 -11.58 -1.31 -12.56
CA ASN A 117 -11.03 -1.93 -13.78
C ASN A 117 -10.09 -1.00 -14.56
N HIS A 118 -9.89 0.24 -14.11
CA HIS A 118 -9.00 1.18 -14.79
C HIS A 118 -7.54 0.92 -14.39
N LYS A 119 -6.63 0.92 -15.36
CA LYS A 119 -5.19 0.64 -15.18
C LYS A 119 -4.47 1.52 -14.14
N ASP A 120 -5.00 2.72 -13.89
CA ASP A 120 -4.40 3.67 -12.96
C ASP A 120 -4.81 3.41 -11.50
N TYR A 121 -5.88 2.64 -11.27
CA TYR A 121 -6.29 2.24 -9.93
C TYR A 121 -5.35 1.13 -9.43
N ILE A 122 -4.81 1.32 -8.22
CA ILE A 122 -3.84 0.40 -7.63
C ILE A 122 -4.54 -0.56 -6.66
N GLY A 123 -5.50 -0.02 -5.90
CA GLY A 123 -6.13 -0.72 -4.78
C GLY A 123 -5.16 -0.95 -3.62
N CYS A 124 -5.71 -1.17 -2.44
CA CYS A 124 -4.98 -1.52 -1.22
C CYS A 124 -5.58 -2.79 -0.63
N MET A 125 -4.78 -3.49 0.16
CA MET A 125 -5.21 -4.71 0.83
C MET A 125 -5.12 -4.53 2.33
N ASN A 126 -3.92 -4.34 2.87
CA ASN A 126 -3.66 -4.21 4.29
C ASN A 126 -3.70 -2.77 4.79
N PHE A 127 -3.43 -1.79 3.92
CA PHE A 127 -3.31 -0.38 4.28
C PHE A 127 -4.34 0.47 3.55
N ASP A 128 -5.61 0.22 3.84
CA ASP A 128 -6.73 0.84 3.13
C ASP A 128 -6.92 2.33 3.43
N ASN A 129 -7.40 3.05 2.43
CA ASN A 129 -8.07 4.33 2.59
C ASN A 129 -9.58 4.12 2.39
N TRP A 130 -10.38 4.70 3.28
CA TRP A 130 -11.84 4.78 3.30
C TRP A 130 -12.27 6.22 3.58
N LEU A 131 -11.65 7.17 2.88
CA LEU A 131 -11.86 8.60 3.06
C LEU A 131 -13.14 9.08 2.36
N ILE A 132 -13.50 8.42 1.25
CA ILE A 132 -14.64 8.81 0.41
C ILE A 132 -15.98 8.29 0.97
N GLN A 133 -15.98 7.08 1.51
CA GLN A 133 -17.22 6.43 1.94
C GLN A 133 -17.67 6.91 3.32
N LYS A 134 -18.58 7.89 3.36
CA LYS A 134 -19.15 8.45 4.60
C LYS A 134 -19.87 7.47 5.51
N ASN A 135 -20.32 6.33 4.98
CA ASN A 135 -21.05 5.30 5.73
C ASN A 135 -20.15 4.10 6.09
N HIS A 136 -18.85 4.16 5.81
CA HIS A 136 -17.91 3.15 6.28
C HIS A 136 -17.62 3.37 7.77
N TYR A 137 -17.42 2.29 8.52
CA TYR A 137 -16.92 2.36 9.89
C TYR A 137 -15.53 1.72 9.93
N PRO A 138 -14.49 2.45 10.37
CA PRO A 138 -14.46 3.88 10.66
C PRO A 138 -14.81 4.77 9.46
N THR A 139 -15.40 5.92 9.76
CA THR A 139 -15.70 6.95 8.77
C THR A 139 -14.47 7.83 8.56
N GLY A 140 -14.07 8.01 7.29
CA GLY A 140 -12.91 8.84 6.95
C GLY A 140 -11.57 8.21 7.34
N TYR A 141 -11.47 6.88 7.36
CA TYR A 141 -10.22 6.22 7.74
C TYR A 141 -9.22 6.24 6.59
N GLY A 142 -7.93 6.38 6.87
CA GLY A 142 -6.90 6.28 5.85
C GLY A 142 -5.54 6.75 6.37
N TRP A 143 -4.50 6.36 5.65
CA TRP A 143 -3.13 6.73 5.98
C TRP A 143 -2.64 8.00 5.28
N ILE A 144 -3.32 8.42 4.21
CA ILE A 144 -3.05 9.68 3.49
C ILE A 144 -4.21 10.65 3.71
N HIS A 145 -3.89 11.89 4.01
CA HIS A 145 -4.87 12.96 4.23
C HIS A 145 -4.92 13.90 3.04
N ALA A 146 -6.09 14.49 2.78
CA ALA A 146 -6.28 15.41 1.65
C ALA A 146 -5.40 16.67 1.73
N ASP A 147 -4.87 17.00 2.91
CA ASP A 147 -3.94 18.11 3.10
C ASP A 147 -2.48 17.77 2.80
N GLY A 148 -2.15 16.49 2.60
CA GLY A 148 -0.78 16.02 2.39
C GLY A 148 -0.20 15.19 3.53
N THR A 149 -0.85 15.16 4.69
CA THR A 149 -0.34 14.43 5.86
C THR A 149 -0.30 12.92 5.59
N ILE A 150 0.80 12.26 5.97
CA ILE A 150 0.93 10.81 5.95
C ILE A 150 1.03 10.28 7.38
N GLY A 151 0.04 9.53 7.80
CA GLY A 151 0.05 8.84 9.06
C GLY A 151 -1.31 8.33 9.51
N THR A 152 -1.30 7.20 10.20
CA THR A 152 -2.48 6.62 10.84
C THR A 152 -2.07 5.64 11.93
N ASN A 153 -3.01 5.33 12.83
CA ASN A 153 -2.92 4.17 13.71
C ASN A 153 -4.12 3.27 13.44
N ALA A 154 -3.86 2.04 13.06
CA ALA A 154 -4.87 1.23 12.41
C ALA A 154 -4.56 -0.27 12.53
N THR A 155 -5.41 -1.11 11.96
CA THR A 155 -5.18 -2.55 11.89
C THR A 155 -5.17 -3.00 10.42
N THR A 156 -4.37 -4.02 10.11
CA THR A 156 -4.33 -4.61 8.77
C THR A 156 -5.57 -5.47 8.48
N GLN A 157 -5.57 -6.20 7.36
CA GLN A 157 -6.53 -7.29 7.14
C GLN A 157 -6.21 -8.51 8.00
N LYS A 158 -7.08 -9.52 7.93
CA LYS A 158 -6.92 -10.76 8.70
C LYS A 158 -5.72 -11.55 8.16
N TYR A 159 -4.80 -11.90 9.06
CA TYR A 159 -3.69 -12.82 8.79
C TYR A 159 -2.78 -12.35 7.65
N PRO A 160 -2.26 -11.11 7.72
CA PRO A 160 -1.41 -10.60 6.67
C PRO A 160 -0.11 -11.42 6.58
N THR A 161 0.52 -11.37 5.42
CA THR A 161 1.86 -11.92 5.23
C THR A 161 2.86 -10.83 4.89
N VAL A 162 4.14 -11.09 5.14
CA VAL A 162 5.22 -10.17 4.70
C VAL A 162 5.22 -10.02 3.18
N ARG A 163 4.88 -11.09 2.43
CA ARG A 163 4.72 -11.03 0.97
C ARG A 163 3.66 -10.02 0.57
N GLU A 164 2.49 -10.05 1.21
CA GLU A 164 1.43 -9.08 0.96
C GLU A 164 1.87 -7.64 1.22
N PHE A 165 2.62 -7.41 2.30
CA PHE A 165 3.17 -6.09 2.60
C PHE A 165 4.15 -5.62 1.51
N ILE A 166 5.05 -6.51 1.07
CA ILE A 166 6.02 -6.20 0.02
C ILE A 166 5.31 -5.86 -1.28
N GLU A 167 4.37 -6.70 -1.71
CA GLU A 167 3.65 -6.51 -2.98
C GLU A 167 2.80 -5.23 -2.98
N GLU A 168 2.12 -4.92 -1.87
CA GLU A 168 1.32 -3.70 -1.74
C GLU A 168 2.20 -2.45 -1.77
N TRP A 169 3.24 -2.39 -0.94
CA TRP A 169 4.11 -1.21 -0.88
C TRP A 169 5.02 -1.05 -2.08
N TYR A 170 5.38 -2.14 -2.76
CA TYR A 170 6.07 -2.08 -4.03
C TYR A 170 5.22 -1.35 -5.09
N LYS A 171 3.93 -1.73 -5.24
CA LYS A 171 3.02 -1.08 -6.21
C LYS A 171 2.85 0.40 -5.88
N LEU A 172 2.68 0.73 -4.60
CA LEU A 172 2.56 2.12 -4.14
C LEU A 172 3.84 2.91 -4.41
N LEU A 173 5.01 2.38 -4.09
CA LEU A 173 6.28 3.06 -4.32
C LEU A 173 6.59 3.23 -5.82
N TYR A 174 6.24 2.24 -6.66
CA TYR A 174 6.36 2.36 -8.11
C TYR A 174 5.47 3.47 -8.67
N ALA A 175 4.25 3.62 -8.15
CA ALA A 175 3.33 4.67 -8.55
C ALA A 175 3.69 6.04 -7.97
N PHE A 176 4.25 6.06 -6.76
CA PHE A 176 4.51 7.25 -5.95
C PHE A 176 5.95 7.22 -5.42
N PRO A 177 6.96 7.45 -6.28
CA PRO A 177 8.38 7.27 -5.93
C PRO A 177 8.91 8.26 -4.89
N TYR A 178 8.09 9.24 -4.50
CA TYR A 178 8.39 10.26 -3.48
C TYR A 178 7.89 9.88 -2.08
N LEU A 179 7.25 8.71 -1.92
CA LEU A 179 6.80 8.25 -0.61
C LEU A 179 7.99 8.00 0.31
N ASP A 180 7.91 8.57 1.51
CA ASP A 180 8.88 8.40 2.58
C ASP A 180 8.12 8.19 3.91
N LEU A 181 8.06 6.95 4.37
CA LEU A 181 7.28 6.56 5.55
C LEU A 181 7.77 5.26 6.19
N ILE A 182 7.46 5.11 7.47
CA ILE A 182 7.66 3.90 8.25
C ILE A 182 6.32 3.39 8.76
N ILE A 183 6.14 2.07 8.69
CA ILE A 183 5.01 1.35 9.24
C ILE A 183 5.55 0.34 10.24
N ALA A 184 5.26 0.55 11.51
CA ALA A 184 5.57 -0.41 12.56
C ALA A 184 4.33 -1.26 12.80
N VAL A 185 4.42 -2.57 12.52
CA VAL A 185 3.34 -3.54 12.68
C VAL A 185 3.63 -4.40 13.91
N THR A 186 2.60 -4.69 14.71
CA THR A 186 2.72 -5.41 15.98
C THR A 186 2.29 -6.88 15.87
N TRP A 187 2.55 -7.66 16.92
CA TRP A 187 2.02 -9.03 17.08
C TRP A 187 0.60 -9.10 17.66
N TRP A 188 -0.08 -7.96 17.82
CA TRP A 188 -1.37 -7.92 18.49
C TRP A 188 -2.49 -8.55 17.67
N ASN A 189 -3.26 -9.44 18.31
CA ASN A 189 -4.41 -10.08 17.71
C ASN A 189 -5.65 -9.18 17.87
N GLU A 190 -5.93 -8.39 16.84
CA GLU A 190 -7.00 -7.39 16.79
C GLU A 190 -6.93 -6.31 17.90
N GLY A 191 -5.78 -6.10 18.55
CA GLY A 191 -5.59 -5.11 19.62
C GLY A 191 -4.72 -3.92 19.19
N PRO A 192 -4.75 -2.78 19.90
CA PRO A 192 -5.48 -2.55 21.14
C PRO A 192 -6.92 -2.12 20.84
N TRP A 193 -7.89 -2.68 21.56
CA TRP A 193 -9.31 -2.35 21.41
C TRP A 193 -9.67 -1.09 22.22
N GLY A 194 -10.52 -0.21 21.69
CA GLY A 194 -11.19 0.85 22.46
C GLY A 194 -10.51 2.22 22.46
N ASP A 195 -10.88 3.08 23.42
CA ASP A 195 -10.38 4.45 23.60
C ASP A 195 -9.01 4.50 24.32
N GLU A 196 -8.36 3.35 24.47
CA GLU A 196 -7.07 3.23 25.16
C GLU A 196 -5.97 3.88 24.32
N THR A 197 -5.44 5.00 24.81
CA THR A 197 -4.13 5.50 24.38
C THR A 197 -3.07 4.49 24.79
N VAL A 198 -2.67 3.62 23.87
CA VAL A 198 -1.47 2.82 24.05
C VAL A 198 -0.26 3.74 24.02
N SER A 199 0.55 3.69 25.07
CA SER A 199 1.79 4.47 25.13
C SER A 199 2.77 4.05 24.02
N GLU A 200 3.68 4.94 23.63
CA GLU A 200 4.75 4.56 22.69
C GLU A 200 5.56 3.37 23.23
N GLU A 201 5.84 3.34 24.53
CA GLU A 201 6.60 2.27 25.17
C GLU A 201 5.90 0.91 25.07
N GLU A 202 4.60 0.84 25.36
CA GLU A 202 3.80 -0.40 25.21
C GLU A 202 3.72 -0.86 23.77
N PHE A 203 3.52 0.08 22.84
CA PHE A 203 3.50 -0.22 21.41
C PHE A 203 4.83 -0.83 20.95
N CYS A 204 5.96 -0.21 21.30
CA CYS A 204 7.28 -0.64 20.88
C CYS A 204 7.68 -2.03 21.43
N LYS A 205 7.14 -2.46 22.57
CA LYS A 205 7.34 -3.82 23.10
C LYS A 205 6.77 -4.91 22.20
N GLU A 206 5.79 -4.56 21.39
CA GLU A 206 4.96 -5.50 20.63
C GLU A 206 5.23 -5.43 19.12
N VAL A 207 6.15 -4.55 18.71
CA VAL A 207 6.57 -4.40 17.31
C VAL A 207 7.19 -5.68 16.79
N ALA A 208 6.64 -6.14 15.66
CA ALA A 208 6.95 -7.39 15.01
C ALA A 208 7.82 -7.20 13.77
N VAL A 209 7.46 -6.21 12.96
CA VAL A 209 8.09 -5.95 11.67
C VAL A 209 7.88 -4.50 11.29
N GLY A 210 8.87 -3.94 10.60
CA GLY A 210 8.82 -2.61 10.01
C GLY A 210 8.75 -2.69 8.50
N ILE A 211 7.96 -1.81 7.89
CA ILE A 211 7.99 -1.57 6.46
C ILE A 211 8.46 -0.14 6.28
N TYR A 212 9.69 0.02 5.79
CA TYR A 212 10.29 1.32 5.54
C TYR A 212 10.32 1.59 4.04
N VAL A 213 9.70 2.68 3.63
CA VAL A 213 9.58 3.09 2.23
C VAL A 213 10.24 4.43 2.11
N HIS A 214 11.28 4.57 1.29
CA HIS A 214 11.99 5.83 1.06
C HIS A 214 12.88 5.71 -0.17
N ASP A 215 13.22 6.80 -0.86
CA ASP A 215 14.27 6.83 -1.91
C ASP A 215 14.20 5.68 -2.95
N ARG A 216 12.99 5.28 -3.37
CA ARG A 216 12.75 4.10 -4.24
C ARG A 216 13.29 2.79 -3.65
N LYS A 217 13.28 2.67 -2.34
CA LYS A 217 13.67 1.52 -1.56
C LYS A 217 12.52 1.09 -0.64
N LEU A 218 12.33 -0.22 -0.56
CA LEU A 218 11.38 -0.89 0.30
C LEU A 218 12.14 -1.84 1.22
N GLU A 219 12.21 -1.52 2.50
CA GLU A 219 12.91 -2.32 3.49
C GLU A 219 11.93 -2.99 4.46
N ILE A 220 12.03 -4.31 4.58
CA ILE A 220 11.39 -5.06 5.66
C ILE A 220 12.39 -5.13 6.81
N LEU A 221 12.11 -4.43 7.90
CA LEU A 221 13.00 -4.26 9.03
C LEU A 221 12.72 -5.29 10.13
N ASN A 222 13.77 -5.69 10.84
CA ASN A 222 13.63 -6.43 12.10
C ASN A 222 13.04 -5.53 13.21
N PRO A 223 12.56 -6.08 14.33
CA PRO A 223 11.95 -5.29 15.40
C PRO A 223 12.81 -4.14 15.93
N SER A 224 14.11 -4.36 16.18
CA SER A 224 14.98 -3.33 16.74
C SER A 224 15.16 -2.14 15.80
N ASP A 225 15.40 -2.40 14.52
CA ASP A 225 15.57 -1.36 13.51
C ASP A 225 14.24 -0.63 13.24
N THR A 226 13.13 -1.38 13.29
CA THR A 226 11.78 -0.82 13.18
C THR A 226 11.51 0.17 14.30
N ILE A 227 11.77 -0.19 15.55
CA ILE A 227 11.54 0.67 16.72
C ILE A 227 12.38 1.95 16.60
N ALA A 228 13.67 1.81 16.24
CA ALA A 228 14.55 2.96 16.08
C ALA A 228 14.04 3.93 15.00
N LYS A 229 13.67 3.41 13.82
CA LYS A 229 13.17 4.22 12.70
C LYS A 229 11.78 4.81 12.99
N TYR A 230 10.89 4.04 13.60
CA TYR A 230 9.57 4.50 14.01
C TYR A 230 9.67 5.64 15.03
N THR A 231 10.49 5.52 16.08
CA THR A 231 10.64 6.59 17.08
C THR A 231 11.20 7.88 16.47
N GLU A 232 12.13 7.79 15.51
CA GLU A 232 12.60 8.92 14.72
C GLU A 232 11.45 9.62 13.98
N TYR A 233 10.67 8.88 13.21
CA TYR A 233 9.58 9.43 12.41
C TYR A 233 8.40 9.90 13.27
N ASN A 234 8.09 9.19 14.36
CA ASN A 234 7.01 9.57 15.26
C ASN A 234 7.30 10.92 15.95
N LYS A 235 8.57 11.21 16.25
CA LYS A 235 8.97 12.52 16.78
C LYS A 235 8.74 13.66 15.77
N CYS A 236 8.96 13.41 14.48
CA CYS A 236 8.85 14.41 13.43
C CYS A 236 7.42 14.56 12.88
N TYR A 237 6.72 13.44 12.73
CA TYR A 237 5.49 13.31 11.94
C TYR A 237 4.34 12.64 12.71
N GLY A 238 4.54 12.34 14.00
CA GLY A 238 3.55 11.64 14.81
C GLY A 238 2.40 12.48 15.32
N THR A 239 2.33 13.77 14.99
CA THR A 239 1.30 14.67 15.51
C THR A 239 0.49 15.34 14.39
N PRO A 240 -0.86 15.32 14.50
CA PRO A 240 -1.61 14.65 15.55
C PRO A 240 -1.70 13.16 15.21
N PRO A 241 -1.39 12.25 16.17
CA PRO A 241 -1.57 10.84 15.89
C PRO A 241 -3.07 10.68 15.77
N GLU A 242 -3.56 10.30 14.60
CA GLU A 242 -4.88 9.68 14.54
C GLU A 242 -4.84 8.48 15.48
N LYS A 243 -5.31 8.66 16.72
CA LYS A 243 -6.20 7.65 17.27
C LYS A 243 -7.37 7.58 16.30
N PHE A 244 -7.92 6.39 16.16
CA PHE A 244 -9.28 6.21 15.70
C PHE A 244 -10.20 6.98 16.66
N GLU A 245 -10.25 8.30 16.52
CA GLU A 245 -11.21 9.17 17.15
C GLU A 245 -12.14 9.53 16.02
N ARG A 246 -13.38 9.05 16.10
CA ARG A 246 -14.46 9.39 15.16
C ARG A 246 -14.53 10.91 14.88
N GLU A 247 -14.07 11.72 15.82
CA GLU A 247 -14.07 13.18 15.81
C GLU A 247 -12.75 13.82 15.31
N TYR A 248 -11.70 13.06 14.95
CA TYR A 248 -10.40 13.63 14.53
C TYR A 248 -10.55 14.60 13.35
N TYR A 249 -11.26 14.19 12.30
CA TYR A 249 -11.49 15.00 11.12
C TYR A 249 -12.29 16.27 11.45
N GLU A 250 -13.29 16.16 12.32
CA GLU A 250 -14.09 17.29 12.77
C GLU A 250 -13.24 18.27 13.61
N ARG A 251 -12.43 17.75 14.54
CA ARG A 251 -11.53 18.53 15.41
C ARG A 251 -10.49 19.30 14.61
N HIS A 252 -9.92 18.68 13.58
CA HIS A 252 -8.90 19.29 12.72
C HIS A 252 -9.47 20.05 11.52
N LYS A 253 -10.81 20.11 11.40
CA LYS A 253 -11.51 20.74 10.27
C LYS A 253 -11.04 20.22 8.91
N ILE A 254 -10.64 18.96 8.87
CA ILE A 254 -10.26 18.27 7.63
C ILE A 254 -11.58 17.92 6.96
N GLU A 255 -11.87 18.57 5.85
CA GLU A 255 -13.09 18.32 5.09
C GLU A 255 -13.05 16.89 4.55
N GLN A 256 -13.82 15.98 5.16
CA GLN A 256 -14.01 14.65 4.59
C GLN A 256 -14.58 14.81 3.19
N VAL A 257 -13.83 14.29 2.22
CA VAL A 257 -14.12 14.13 0.80
C VAL A 257 -15.59 14.46 0.49
N ASN A 258 -15.81 15.70 0.06
CA ASN A 258 -17.13 16.18 -0.29
C ASN A 258 -17.54 15.62 -1.69
N PRO A 259 -18.82 15.74 -2.09
CA PRO A 259 -19.26 15.29 -3.41
C PRO A 259 -18.46 15.90 -4.58
N ALA A 260 -17.91 17.12 -4.41
CA ALA A 260 -17.07 17.75 -5.42
C ALA A 260 -15.70 17.07 -5.56
N TYR A 261 -15.09 16.65 -4.45
CA TYR A 261 -13.84 15.90 -4.44
C TYR A 261 -14.04 14.51 -5.06
N LEU A 262 -15.14 13.81 -4.74
CA LEU A 262 -15.49 12.55 -5.39
C LEU A 262 -15.68 12.72 -6.91
N ARG A 263 -16.39 13.77 -7.35
CA ARG A 263 -16.49 14.08 -8.78
C ARG A 263 -15.12 14.25 -9.42
N LYS A 264 -14.25 15.06 -8.78
CA LYS A 264 -12.89 15.31 -9.26
C LYS A 264 -12.08 14.01 -9.38
N CYS A 265 -12.19 13.09 -8.43
CA CYS A 265 -11.54 11.78 -8.52
C CYS A 265 -12.05 10.97 -9.72
N ILE A 266 -13.36 10.89 -9.95
CA ILE A 266 -13.95 10.16 -11.07
C ILE A 266 -13.53 10.78 -12.42
N GLU A 267 -13.58 12.11 -12.52
CA GLU A 267 -13.19 12.84 -13.73
C GLU A 267 -11.70 12.68 -14.06
N ALA A 268 -10.83 12.49 -13.06
CA ALA A 268 -9.41 12.22 -13.26
C ALA A 268 -9.14 10.86 -13.95
N TYR A 269 -10.12 9.95 -13.96
CA TYR A 269 -10.09 8.71 -14.75
C TYR A 269 -10.65 8.89 -16.18
N GLY A 270 -10.96 10.14 -16.59
CA GLY A 270 -11.60 10.41 -17.88
C GLY A 270 -13.07 9.98 -17.93
N LEU A 271 -13.71 9.77 -16.78
CA LEU A 271 -15.09 9.31 -16.67
C LEU A 271 -16.07 10.47 -16.43
N ASP A 272 -17.31 10.29 -16.87
CA ASP A 272 -18.42 11.24 -16.62
C ASP A 272 -18.97 11.02 -15.20
N ALA A 273 -18.57 11.88 -14.27
CA ALA A 273 -18.98 11.77 -12.87
C ALA A 273 -20.50 11.90 -12.67
N ASP A 274 -21.20 12.67 -13.50
CA ASP A 274 -22.64 12.80 -13.44
C ASP A 274 -23.35 11.49 -13.76
N LYS A 275 -22.88 10.77 -14.79
CA LYS A 275 -23.41 9.43 -15.10
C LYS A 275 -23.09 8.41 -14.01
N MET A 276 -21.87 8.47 -13.45
CA MET A 276 -21.42 7.51 -12.44
C MET A 276 -22.14 7.70 -11.10
N LEU A 277 -22.41 8.95 -10.70
CA LEU A 277 -23.06 9.28 -9.43
C LEU A 277 -24.60 9.19 -9.48
N LYS A 278 -25.22 9.27 -10.67
CA LYS A 278 -26.68 9.11 -10.85
C LYS A 278 -27.20 7.67 -10.73
N ARG A 279 -26.32 6.66 -10.73
CA ARG A 279 -26.69 5.23 -10.70
C ARG A 279 -26.87 4.65 -9.28
N ARG A 280 -27.13 5.48 -8.27
CA ARG A 280 -27.39 5.04 -6.89
C ARG A 280 -28.75 5.49 -6.40
#